data_AF-A0A7K3J0T3-F1
#
_entry.id   AF-A0A7K3J0T3-F1
#
_cell.length_a   1.000
_cell.length_b   1.000
_cell.length_c   1.000
_cell.angle_alpha   90.00
_cell.angle_beta   90.00
_cell.angle_gamma   90.00
#
_symmetry.space_group_name_H-M   'P 1'
#
loop_
_entity.id
_entity.type
_entity.pdbx_description
1 polymer ?
#
loop_
_entity_poly.entity_id
_entity_poly.type
_entity_poly.pdbx_seq_one_letter_code
_entity_poly.pdbx_strand_id
1 'polypeptide(L)' 'MKRLKILLFCTILSGLISGSLLSQNIAVIKIDPDRKTGAIDPNIYGSFLENMGRGSLLQPESKFADENGFRK' A
#
# COMPACT_ATOMS: atom_id res chain seq x y z
N MET A 1 14.30 -42.86 -13.38
CA MET A 1 12.96 -43.37 -13.00
C MET A 1 12.67 -43.37 -11.49
N LYS A 2 13.61 -43.73 -10.61
CA LYS A 2 13.36 -43.80 -9.15
C LYS A 2 12.94 -42.45 -8.53
N ARG A 3 13.62 -41.36 -8.89
CA ARG A 3 13.31 -39.99 -8.40
C ARG A 3 11.94 -39.47 -8.85
N LEU A 4 11.52 -39.80 -10.08
CA LEU A 4 10.20 -39.43 -10.60
C LEU A 4 9.07 -40.13 -9.84
N LYS A 5 9.26 -41.42 -9.51
CA LYS A 5 8.30 -42.19 -8.70
C LYS A 5 8.16 -41.63 -7.28
N ILE A 6 9.26 -41.19 -6.67
CA ILE A 6 9.26 -40.55 -5.36
C ILE A 6 8.49 -39.22 -5.40
N LEU A 7 8.76 -38.38 -6.41
CA LEU A 7 8.04 -37.12 -6.60
C LEU A 7 6.54 -37.35 -6.73
N LEU A 8 6.12 -38.26 -7.62
CA LEU A 8 4.71 -38.62 -7.81
C LEU A 8 4.05 -39.11 -6.50
N PHE A 9 4.76 -39.93 -5.72
CA PHE A 9 4.27 -40.41 -4.44
C PHE A 9 4.06 -39.27 -3.43
N CYS A 10 5.01 -38.33 -3.35
CA CYS A 10 4.89 -37.15 -2.47
C CYS A 10 3.69 -36.28 -2.83
N THR A 11 3.43 -36.04 -4.13
CA THR A 11 2.29 -35.23 -4.57
C THR A 11 0.95 -35.89 -4.25
N ILE A 12 0.86 -37.21 -4.42
CA ILE A 12 -0.33 -37.98 -4.06
C ILE A 12 -0.55 -37.94 -2.55
N LEU A 13 0.52 -38.12 -1.77
CA LEU A 13 0.46 -38.09 -0.31
C LEU A 13 0.06 -36.72 0.23
N SER A 14 0.53 -35.62 -0.39
CA SER A 14 0.12 -34.27 -0.01
C SER A 14 -1.34 -33.96 -0.37
N GLY A 15 -1.87 -34.57 -1.44
CA GLY A 15 -3.29 -34.44 -1.83
C GLY A 15 -4.25 -35.20 -0.91
N LEU A 16 -3.77 -36.21 -0.17
CA LEU A 16 -4.56 -36.97 0.80
C LEU A 16 -4.70 -36.25 2.15
N ILE A 17 -3.85 -35.25 2.42
CA ILE A 17 -3.92 -34.42 3.63
C ILE A 17 -4.90 -33.28 3.36
N SER A 18 -6.18 -33.53 3.66
CA SER A 18 -7.23 -32.48 3.63
C SER A 18 -7.10 -31.61 4.88
N GLY A 19 -6.44 -30.45 4.74
CA GLY A 19 -6.45 -29.39 5.74
C GLY A 19 -7.44 -28.29 5.36
N SER A 20 -8.23 -27.81 6.30
CA SER A 20 -9.03 -26.60 6.10
C SER A 20 -8.09 -25.39 6.07
N LEU A 21 -8.05 -24.66 4.96
CA LEU A 21 -7.37 -23.38 4.89
C LEU A 21 -8.15 -22.40 5.78
N LEU A 22 -7.55 -22.00 6.90
CA LEU A 22 -8.13 -20.98 7.77
C LEU A 22 -7.84 -19.61 7.17
N SER A 23 -8.89 -18.88 6.79
CA SER A 23 -8.80 -17.45 6.52
C SER A 23 -8.92 -16.68 7.84
N GLN A 24 -8.41 -15.45 7.85
CA GLN A 24 -8.77 -14.48 8.87
C GLN A 24 -10.30 -14.32 8.94
N ASN A 25 -10.81 -14.14 10.16
CA ASN A 25 -12.22 -13.84 10.40
C ASN A 25 -12.64 -12.57 9.65
N ILE A 26 -13.94 -12.45 9.35
CA ILE A 26 -14.50 -11.28 8.68
C ILE A 26 -14.33 -10.04 9.57
N ALA A 27 -13.67 -9.00 9.06
CA ALA A 27 -13.58 -7.71 9.73
C ALA A 27 -14.90 -6.94 9.59
N VAL A 28 -15.44 -6.44 10.71
CA VAL A 28 -16.67 -5.65 10.74
C VAL A 28 -16.35 -4.22 11.17
N ILE A 29 -16.71 -3.25 10.34
CA ILE A 29 -16.57 -1.81 10.64
C ILE A 29 -17.95 -1.28 11.02
N LYS A 30 -18.06 -0.66 12.19
CA LYS A 30 -19.26 0.05 12.65
C LYS A 30 -18.99 1.55 12.64
N ILE A 31 -19.88 2.33 12.03
CA ILE A 31 -19.79 3.78 11.95
C ILE A 31 -21.01 4.34 12.66
N ASP A 32 -20.76 5.09 13.74
CA ASP A 32 -21.77 5.80 14.52
C ASP A 32 -21.45 7.30 14.45
N PRO A 33 -22.25 8.11 13.72
CA PRO A 33 -22.01 9.55 13.56
C PRO A 33 -22.10 10.36 14.87
N ASP A 34 -22.81 9.86 15.87
CA ASP A 34 -22.98 10.53 17.15
C ASP A 34 -21.77 10.29 18.07
N ARG A 35 -21.01 9.22 17.83
CA ARG A 35 -19.77 8.92 18.57
C ARG A 35 -18.59 9.74 18.05
N LYS A 36 -18.35 10.91 18.64
CA LYS A 36 -17.25 11.83 18.28
C LYS A 36 -16.04 11.66 19.20
N THR A 37 -14.83 11.57 18.62
CA THR A 37 -13.55 11.53 19.37
C THR A 37 -12.92 12.92 19.51
N GLY A 38 -13.11 13.81 18.54
CA GLY A 38 -12.53 15.15 18.52
C GLY A 38 -12.64 15.80 17.14
N ALA A 39 -12.18 17.05 17.03
CA ALA A 39 -12.02 17.70 15.73
C ALA A 39 -10.81 17.12 14.99
N ILE A 40 -10.89 17.08 13.66
CA ILE A 40 -9.75 16.73 12.82
C ILE A 40 -8.84 17.97 12.73
N ASP A 41 -7.60 17.86 13.20
CA ASP A 41 -6.62 18.93 13.06
C ASP A 41 -6.24 19.07 11.57
N PRO A 42 -6.43 20.24 10.93
CA PRO A 42 -6.10 20.41 9.51
C PRO A 42 -4.60 20.21 9.21
N ASN A 43 -3.72 20.33 10.21
CA ASN A 43 -2.28 20.16 10.02
C ASN A 43 -1.85 18.71 9.82
N ILE A 44 -2.72 17.71 10.05
CA ILE A 44 -2.40 16.31 9.72
C ILE A 44 -2.27 16.08 8.20
N TYR A 45 -2.75 17.03 7.40
CA TYR A 45 -2.61 17.03 5.94
C TYR A 45 -1.42 17.87 5.46
N GLY A 46 -0.56 18.33 6.37
CA GLY A 46 0.67 19.03 6.04
C GLY A 46 1.62 18.15 5.22
N SER A 47 2.43 18.78 4.39
CA SER A 47 3.50 18.13 3.63
C SER A 47 4.84 18.77 3.96
N PHE A 48 5.92 18.12 3.55
CA PHE A 48 7.28 18.59 3.76
C PHE A 48 8.02 18.66 2.43
N LEU A 49 8.67 19.80 2.20
CA LEU A 49 9.54 20.02 1.05
C LEU A 49 10.96 20.23 1.57
N GLU A 50 11.84 19.29 1.24
CA GLU A 50 13.27 19.39 1.46
C GLU A 50 13.99 19.60 0.13
N ASN A 51 15.14 20.27 0.16
CA ASN A 51 15.98 20.38 -1.01
C ASN A 51 16.78 19.08 -1.22
N MET A 52 16.09 18.04 -1.70
CA MET A 52 16.67 16.73 -2.00
C MET A 52 16.37 16.29 -3.43
N GLY A 53 17.40 15.97 -4.21
CA GLY A 53 17.27 15.38 -5.55
C GLY A 53 17.08 16.40 -6.70
N ARG A 54 16.45 15.94 -7.81
CA ARG A 54 16.22 16.72 -9.04
C ARG A 54 14.73 16.79 -9.36
N GLY A 55 14.01 17.65 -8.64
CA GLY A 55 12.59 17.89 -8.83
C GLY A 55 12.17 19.03 -7.92
N SER A 56 12.45 20.26 -8.34
CA SER A 56 12.12 21.45 -7.56
C SER A 56 10.80 22.05 -8.04
N LEU A 57 10.04 22.65 -7.12
CA LEU A 57 8.96 23.55 -7.48
C LEU A 57 9.46 24.75 -8.28
N LEU A 58 10.74 25.10 -8.12
CA LEU A 58 11.43 26.17 -8.81
C LEU A 58 12.11 25.63 -10.08
N GLN A 59 11.57 25.99 -11.25
CA GLN A 59 12.10 25.67 -12.57
C GLN A 59 11.99 26.89 -13.51
N PRO A 60 12.82 27.93 -13.33
CA PRO A 60 12.69 29.21 -14.06
C PRO A 60 12.71 29.05 -15.59
N GLU A 61 13.47 28.09 -16.08
CA GLU A 61 13.63 27.82 -17.53
C GLU A 61 12.40 27.12 -18.15
N SER A 62 11.41 26.72 -17.35
CA SER A 62 10.26 25.95 -17.82
C SER A 62 9.23 26.85 -18.50
N LYS A 63 8.71 26.43 -19.66
CA LYS A 63 7.56 27.11 -20.30
C LYS A 63 6.25 27.09 -19.48
N PHE A 64 6.22 26.28 -18.42
CA PHE A 64 5.10 26.18 -17.48
C PHE A 64 5.42 26.82 -16.12
N ALA A 65 6.53 27.53 -16.02
CA ALA A 65 6.83 28.33 -14.84
C ALA A 65 6.15 29.69 -14.96
N ASP A 66 5.79 30.24 -13.80
CA ASP A 66 5.37 31.63 -13.69
C ASP A 66 6.55 32.60 -13.67
N GLU A 67 6.26 33.89 -13.52
CA GLU A 67 7.25 34.97 -13.49
C GLU A 67 8.29 34.82 -12.36
N ASN A 68 8.00 34.06 -11.30
CA ASN A 68 8.90 33.80 -10.19
C ASN A 68 9.64 32.45 -10.35
N GLY A 69 9.40 31.74 -11.46
CA GLY A 69 10.00 30.45 -11.75
C GLY A 69 9.29 29.26 -11.11
N PHE A 70 8.13 29.45 -10.48
CA PHE A 70 7.35 28.34 -9.89
C PHE A 70 6.49 27.67 -10.94
N ARG A 71 6.46 26.33 -10.93
CA ARG A 71 5.58 25.53 -11.79
C ARG A 71 4.10 25.81 -11.50
N LYS A 72 3.32 26.11 -12.54
CA LYS A 72 1.86 26.26 -12.49
C LYS A 72 1.14 25.31 -13.45
#